data_AF-A0AAU0R079-F1
#
_entry.id   AF-A0AAU0R079-F1
#
_cell.length_a   1.000
_cell.length_b   1.000
_cell.length_c   1.000
_cell.angle_alpha   90.00
_cell.angle_beta   90.00
_cell.angle_gamma   90.00
#
_symmetry.space_group_name_H-M   'P 1'
#
loop_
_entity.id
_entity.type
_entity.pdbx_description
1 polymer ?
#
loop_
_entity_poly.entity_id
_entity_poly.type
_entity_poly.pdbx_seq_one_letter_code
_entity_poly.pdbx_strand_id
1 'polypeptide(L)' 'MKYVKVSMNGGSEHKFSMTLERFEELITTENGLLENKLVSIENVMINPTNISSVVEKIGVPAKFMEA' A
#
# COMPACT_ATOMS: atom_id res chain seq x y z
N MET A 1 0.52 -11.63 -9.56
CA MET A 1 0.96 -10.22 -9.65
C MET A 1 1.28 -9.71 -8.26
N LYS A 2 2.44 -9.10 -8.01
CA LYS A 2 2.74 -8.52 -6.69
C LYS A 2 1.92 -7.25 -6.45
N TYR A 3 1.52 -7.01 -5.22
CA TYR A 3 0.85 -5.78 -4.80
C TYR A 3 1.17 -5.47 -3.33
N VAL A 4 1.06 -4.20 -2.95
CA VAL A 4 1.16 -3.76 -1.56
C VAL A 4 -0.24 -3.64 -0.98
N LYS A 5 -0.49 -4.29 0.15
CA LYS A 5 -1.68 -4.07 0.98
C LYS A 5 -1.31 -3.08 2.08
N VAL A 6 -2.05 -1.98 2.16
CA VAL A 6 -1.90 -0.93 3.19
C VAL A 6 -3.14 -0.92 4.04
N SER A 7 -2.97 -1.05 5.35
CA SER A 7 -4.06 -0.90 6.32
C SER A 7 -3.88 0.43 7.06
N MET A 8 -4.96 1.19 7.22
CA MET A 8 -4.96 2.47 7.91
C MET A 8 -5.49 2.31 9.34
N ASN A 9 -5.07 3.18 10.25
CA ASN A 9 -5.79 3.32 11.53
C ASN A 9 -7.21 3.80 11.22
N GLY A 10 -8.20 3.14 11.83
CA GLY A 10 -9.62 3.31 11.48
C GLY A 10 -10.18 2.18 10.60
N GLY A 11 -9.34 1.23 10.18
CA GLY A 11 -9.80 -0.04 9.58
C GLY A 11 -9.99 -0.02 8.07
N SER A 12 -9.69 1.09 7.37
CA SER A 12 -9.70 1.10 5.91
C SER A 12 -8.47 0.38 5.35
N GLU A 13 -8.66 -0.27 4.20
CA GLU A 13 -7.61 -1.03 3.52
C GLU A 13 -7.52 -0.62 2.05
N HIS A 14 -6.29 -0.52 1.54
CA HIS A 14 -5.99 -0.20 0.15
C HIS A 14 -5.03 -1.22 -0.44
N LYS A 15 -5.15 -1.46 -1.74
CA LYS A 15 -4.25 -2.34 -2.50
C LYS A 15 -3.66 -1.53 -3.66
N PHE A 16 -2.34 -1.52 -3.76
CA PHE A 16 -1.62 -0.79 -4.79
C PHE A 16 -0.81 -1.76 -5.64
N SER A 17 -0.88 -1.61 -6.96
CA SER A 17 -0.22 -2.51 -7.91
C SER A 17 1.24 -2.10 -8.12
N MET A 18 2.03 -2.13 -7.04
CA MET A 18 3.45 -1.76 -7.04
C MET A 18 4.26 -2.64 -6.08
N THR A 19 5.58 -2.45 -6.08
CA THR A 19 6.51 -3.08 -5.13
C THR A 19 6.50 -2.33 -3.79
N LEU A 20 6.98 -2.99 -2.74
CA LEU A 20 7.15 -2.33 -1.44
C LEU A 20 8.13 -1.14 -1.51
N GLU A 21 9.25 -1.32 -2.22
CA GLU A 21 10.26 -0.27 -2.43
C GLU A 21 9.66 0.98 -3.06
N ARG A 22 8.89 0.82 -4.15
CA ARG A 22 8.24 1.96 -4.80
C ARG A 22 7.20 2.62 -3.91
N PHE A 23 6.51 1.84 -3.09
CA PHE A 23 5.55 2.39 -2.14
C PHE A 23 6.25 3.23 -1.06
N GLU A 24 7.34 2.73 -0.48
CA GLU A 24 8.13 3.44 0.53
C GLU A 24 8.68 4.78 0.01
N GLU A 25 9.18 4.83 -1.23
CA GLU A 25 9.62 6.07 -1.88
C GLU A 25 8.53 7.15 -1.95
N LEU A 26 7.26 6.74 -2.09
CA LEU A 26 6.14 7.68 -2.21
C LEU A 26 5.67 8.23 -0.85
N ILE A 27 5.84 7.44 0.20
CA ILE A 27 5.31 7.76 1.54
C ILE A 27 6.37 8.24 2.53
N THR A 28 7.65 8.22 2.15
CA THR A 28 8.76 8.68 2.98
C THR A 28 9.46 9.90 2.40
N THR A 29 10.04 10.68 3.29
CA THR A 29 10.96 11.79 3.00
C THR A 29 12.35 11.23 2.66
N GLU A 30 13.24 12.08 2.14
CA GLU A 30 14.64 11.73 1.85
C GLU A 30 15.41 11.17 3.06
N ASN A 31 14.96 11.49 4.29
CA ASN A 31 15.56 11.00 5.53
C ASN A 31 14.93 9.68 6.03
N GLY A 32 14.03 9.07 5.26
CA GLY A 32 13.32 7.84 5.63
C GLY A 32 12.19 8.01 6.64
N LEU A 33 11.80 9.25 6.97
CA LEU A 33 10.63 9.53 7.81
C LEU A 33 9.36 9.55 6.97
N LEU A 34 8.21 9.15 7.54
CA LEU A 34 6.93 9.24 6.86
C LEU A 34 6.57 10.71 6.52
N GLU A 35 6.04 10.91 5.32
CA GLU A 35 5.52 12.19 4.86
C GLU A 35 4.30 12.61 5.70
N ASN A 36 4.40 13.75 6.39
CA ASN A 36 3.33 14.29 7.23
C ASN A 36 2.35 15.15 6.43
N LYS A 37 1.88 14.61 5.30
CA LYS A 37 0.94 15.25 4.39
C LYS A 37 0.11 14.19 3.66
N LEU A 38 -1.00 14.60 3.04
CA LEU A 38 -1.74 13.71 2.16
C LEU A 38 -0.92 13.43 0.90
N VAL A 39 -0.71 12.15 0.61
CA VAL A 39 -0.02 11.66 -0.58
C VAL A 39 -1.03 10.97 -1.49
N SER A 40 -0.98 11.31 -2.78
CA SER A 40 -1.77 10.64 -3.81
C SER A 40 -1.02 9.42 -4.32
N ILE A 41 -1.62 8.24 -4.21
CA ILE A 41 -1.08 6.99 -4.75
C ILE A 41 -2.16 6.37 -5.63
N GLU A 42 -1.86 6.25 -6.93
CA GLU A 42 -2.85 5.91 -7.96
C GLU A 42 -4.06 6.86 -7.88
N ASN A 43 -5.24 6.36 -7.51
CA ASN A 43 -6.48 7.11 -7.34
C ASN A 43 -6.91 7.26 -5.87
N VAL A 44 -6.00 7.05 -4.91
CA VAL A 44 -6.27 7.11 -3.47
C VAL A 44 -5.40 8.18 -2.81
N MET A 45 -6.02 9.04 -2.01
CA MET A 45 -5.32 9.95 -1.10
C MET A 45 -5.14 9.25 0.25
N ILE A 46 -3.90 9.11 0.72
CA ILE A 46 -3.59 8.54 2.04
C ILE A 46 -2.79 9.52 2.88
N ASN A 47 -2.93 9.43 4.20
CA ASN A 47 -1.99 10.05 5.14
C ASN A 47 -1.00 8.98 5.62
N PRO A 48 0.28 9.03 5.23
CA PRO A 48 1.30 8.06 5.64
C PRO A 48 1.41 7.87 7.15
N THR A 49 1.28 8.95 7.93
CA THR A 49 1.36 8.86 9.40
C THR A 49 0.18 8.12 10.03
N ASN A 50 -0.87 7.84 9.26
CA ASN A 50 -2.04 7.11 9.70
C ASN A 50 -2.04 5.64 9.23
N ILE A 51 -0.95 5.16 8.64
CA ILE A 51 -0.80 3.75 8.26
C ILE A 51 -0.58 2.91 9.53
N SER A 52 -1.30 1.80 9.63
CA SER A 52 -1.15 0.82 10.72
C SER A 52 -0.27 -0.36 10.31
N SER A 53 -0.32 -0.77 9.04
CA SER A 53 0.51 -1.85 8.51
C SER A 53 0.65 -1.78 6.99
N VAL A 54 1.78 -2.28 6.49
CA VAL A 54 2.09 -2.42 5.06
C VAL A 54 2.61 -3.83 4.82
N VAL A 55 2.06 -4.54 3.84
CA VAL A 55 2.47 -5.92 3.51
C VAL A 55 2.55 -6.11 2.00
N GLU A 56 3.69 -6.57 1.49
CA GLU A 56 3.80 -7.05 0.11
C GLU A 56 3.15 -8.44 -0.01
N LYS A 57 2.27 -8.60 -1.00
CA LYS A 57 1.60 -9.88 -1.28
C LYS A 57 1.83 -10.29 -2.73
N ILE A 58 1.99 -11.59 -2.93
CA ILE A 58 1.93 -12.20 -4.25
C ILE A 58 0.45 -12.50 -4.53
N GLY A 59 -0.13 -11.79 -5.49
CA GLY A 59 -1.44 -12.09 -6.03
C GLY A 59 -1.42 -13.47 -6.65
N VAL A 60 -2.00 -14.43 -5.93
CA VAL A 60 -2.27 -15.77 -6.41
C VAL A 60 -3.45 -15.65 -7.38
N PRO A 61 -3.34 -16.16 -8.62
CA PRO A 61 -4.49 -16.25 -9.51
C PRO A 61 -5.59 -17.04 -8.79
N ALA A 62 -6.84 -16.55 -8.85
CA ALA A 62 -7.96 -17.34 -8.38
C ALA A 62 -7.96 -18.66 -9.18
N LYS A 63 -7.77 -19.78 -8.49
CA LYS A 63 -8.04 -21.09 -9.09
C LYS A 63 -9.56 -21.22 -9.15
N PHE A 64 -10.14 -20.99 -10.31
CA PHE A 64 -11.50 -21.46 -10.55
C PHE A 64 -11.46 -22.99 -10.44
N MET A 65 -12.21 -23.54 -9.49
CA MET A 65 -12.44 -24.98 -9.47
C MET A 65 -13.43 -25.25 -10.62
N GLU A 66 -13.00 -26.01 -11.62
CA GLU A 66 -13.93 -26.57 -12.60
C GLU A 66 -14.94 -27.46 -11.83
N ALA A 67 -16.22 -27.24 -12.11
CA ALA A 67 -17.34 -27.90 -11.46
C ALA A 67 -17.51 -29.35 -11.91
#